data_AF-A0A511QXR2-F1
#
_entry.id   AF-A0A511QXR2-F1
#
_cell.length_a   1.000
_cell.length_b   1.000
_cell.length_c   1.000
_cell.angle_alpha   90.00
_cell.angle_beta   90.00
_cell.angle_gamma   90.00
#
_symmetry.space_group_name_H-M   'P 1'
#
loop_
_entity.id
_entity.type
_entity.pdbx_description
1 polymer ?
#
loop_
_entity_poly.entity_id
_entity_poly.type
_entity_poly.pdbx_seq_one_letter_code
_entity_poly.pdbx_strand_id
1 'polypeptide(L)'
;MKNSLVMMLSPIVLMACSHGPMESTPQDIAAVDTRTELVTKKAEQLQLEPVLSIDHSRLGADAGEDLSASRVSLFSDDKLNAQLLQQNVESGLDLPFRVLNYAEDGVVKTRYTSAEFLARRHGITNKPSLTAFDQTVKQLVEDIPNATPASTAGLTQGYGISRIVSDYDFETTIENIKTSVLSQEGTIWFLTLDFAKRAQVQGGTLPKATLLVFGAPGPGAKAMNEHLSIGLDTFGQKVLVYQTGEQVTVAYNDIVEMARLHYDDSAIAHRVVNGMLGKTVSKAVEK
;
A
#
# COMPACT_ATOMS: atom_id res chain seq x y z
N MET A 1 73.52 2.05 -25.40
CA MET A 1 72.14 1.83 -25.87
C MET A 1 71.24 1.66 -24.65
N LYS A 2 70.47 2.69 -24.29
CA LYS A 2 69.55 2.68 -23.14
C LYS A 2 68.15 2.39 -23.68
N ASN A 3 67.58 1.24 -23.36
CA ASN A 3 66.18 0.92 -23.67
C ASN A 3 65.29 1.45 -22.55
N SER A 4 64.52 2.50 -22.85
CA SER A 4 63.43 2.97 -22.00
C SER A 4 62.17 2.16 -22.31
N LEU A 5 61.69 1.39 -21.35
CA LEU A 5 60.42 0.68 -21.39
C LEU A 5 59.30 1.67 -21.06
N VAL A 6 58.48 2.03 -22.05
CA VAL A 6 57.30 2.87 -21.87
C VAL A 6 56.14 1.98 -21.40
N MET A 7 55.74 2.11 -20.13
CA MET A 7 54.48 1.58 -19.62
C MET A 7 53.33 2.47 -20.10
N MET A 8 52.48 1.97 -20.99
CA MET A 8 51.18 2.57 -21.27
C MET A 8 50.21 2.21 -20.13
N LEU A 9 49.87 3.18 -19.28
CA LEU A 9 48.69 3.07 -18.43
C LEU A 9 47.44 3.32 -19.29
N SER A 10 46.66 2.27 -19.50
CA SER A 10 45.33 2.36 -20.10
C SER A 10 44.35 2.93 -19.05
N PRO A 11 43.60 4.00 -19.35
CA PRO A 11 42.62 4.53 -18.42
C PRO A 11 41.42 3.57 -18.38
N ILE A 12 41.18 2.96 -17.21
CA ILE A 12 39.94 2.26 -16.92
C ILE A 12 38.88 3.34 -16.72
N VAL A 13 38.02 3.51 -17.73
CA VAL A 13 36.81 4.32 -17.62
C VAL A 13 35.83 3.54 -16.74
N LEU A 14 35.74 3.91 -15.47
CA LEU A 14 34.63 3.50 -14.61
C LEU A 14 33.37 4.20 -15.13
N MET A 15 32.54 3.48 -15.87
CA MET A 15 31.14 3.90 -16.10
C MET A 15 30.44 3.87 -14.75
N ALA A 16 30.30 5.03 -14.13
CA ALA A 16 29.29 5.22 -13.10
C ALA A 16 27.93 5.14 -13.79
N CYS A 17 27.18 4.05 -13.57
CA CYS A 17 25.77 4.00 -13.92
C CYS A 17 25.05 5.03 -13.03
N SER A 18 24.83 6.24 -13.54
CA SER A 18 23.81 7.12 -12.98
C SER A 18 22.46 6.43 -13.24
N HIS A 19 21.87 5.83 -12.22
CA HIS A 19 20.48 5.38 -12.30
C HIS A 19 19.64 6.65 -12.40
N GLY A 20 19.29 7.02 -13.64
CA GLY A 20 18.28 8.02 -13.90
C GLY A 20 16.91 7.54 -13.41
N PRO A 21 15.89 8.41 -13.42
CA PRO A 21 14.53 8.00 -13.07
C PRO A 21 14.15 6.72 -13.84
N MET A 22 13.62 5.73 -13.12
CA MET A 22 13.23 4.43 -13.68
C MET A 22 11.93 4.59 -14.49
N GLU A 23 12.07 5.08 -15.71
CA GLU A 23 10.96 5.25 -16.65
C GLU A 23 10.36 3.87 -17.03
N SER A 24 9.03 3.80 -17.07
CA SER A 24 8.32 2.59 -17.49
C SER A 24 8.56 2.29 -18.97
N THR A 25 8.98 1.07 -19.31
CA THR A 25 8.91 0.64 -20.72
C THR A 25 7.46 0.28 -21.09
N PRO A 26 7.03 0.46 -22.35
CA PRO A 26 5.72 -0.02 -22.80
C PRO A 26 5.50 -1.52 -22.56
N GLN A 27 6.58 -2.30 -22.59
CA GLN A 27 6.57 -3.73 -22.29
C GLN A 27 6.25 -4.00 -20.82
N ASP A 28 6.86 -3.25 -19.89
CA ASP A 28 6.60 -3.40 -18.45
C ASP A 28 5.17 -3.03 -18.09
N ILE A 29 4.66 -1.94 -18.68
CA ILE A 29 3.26 -1.52 -18.50
C ILE A 29 2.30 -2.61 -18.97
N ALA A 30 2.49 -3.14 -20.18
CA ALA A 30 1.63 -4.20 -20.72
C ALA A 30 1.70 -5.48 -19.87
N ALA A 31 2.87 -5.82 -19.32
CA ALA A 31 3.03 -6.99 -18.46
C ALA A 31 2.37 -6.80 -17.08
N VAL A 32 2.47 -5.62 -16.47
CA VAL A 32 1.74 -5.28 -15.23
C VAL A 32 0.22 -5.27 -15.45
N ASP A 33 -0.25 -4.73 -16.58
CA ASP A 33 -1.66 -4.78 -16.97
C ASP A 33 -2.14 -6.23 -17.09
N THR A 34 -1.40 -7.07 -17.82
CA THR A 34 -1.72 -8.49 -17.99
C THR A 34 -1.82 -9.21 -16.64
N ARG A 35 -0.88 -8.99 -15.71
CA ARG A 35 -0.97 -9.58 -14.36
C ARG A 35 -2.18 -9.09 -13.58
N THR A 36 -2.49 -7.80 -13.69
CA THR A 36 -3.67 -7.20 -13.04
C THR A 36 -4.96 -7.83 -13.55
N GLU A 37 -5.08 -8.06 -14.86
CA GLU A 37 -6.22 -8.74 -15.46
C GLU A 37 -6.34 -10.20 -15.00
N LEU A 38 -5.22 -10.93 -14.91
CA LEU A 38 -5.21 -12.31 -14.40
C LEU A 38 -5.71 -12.38 -12.95
N VAL A 39 -5.19 -11.50 -12.09
CA VAL A 39 -5.62 -11.41 -10.69
C VAL A 39 -7.10 -11.03 -10.58
N THR A 40 -7.57 -10.07 -11.38
CA THR A 40 -8.99 -9.67 -11.40
C THR A 40 -9.90 -10.81 -11.84
N LYS A 41 -9.55 -11.53 -12.92
CA LYS A 41 -10.30 -12.72 -13.36
C LYS A 41 -10.35 -13.82 -12.31
N LYS A 42 -9.23 -14.03 -11.58
CA LYS A 42 -9.20 -14.97 -10.47
C LYS A 42 -10.08 -14.50 -9.30
N ALA A 43 -10.07 -13.21 -8.97
CA ALA A 43 -10.94 -12.63 -7.96
C ALA A 43 -12.43 -12.87 -8.29
N GLU A 44 -12.84 -12.69 -9.54
CA GLU A 44 -14.20 -12.97 -10.01
C GLU A 44 -14.58 -14.46 -9.83
N GLN A 45 -13.67 -15.39 -10.18
CA GLN A 45 -13.87 -16.82 -9.96
C GLN A 45 -14.04 -17.17 -8.47
N LEU A 46 -13.33 -16.45 -7.60
CA LEU A 46 -13.40 -16.56 -6.15
C LEU A 46 -14.56 -15.75 -5.53
N GLN A 47 -15.37 -15.07 -6.35
CA GLN A 47 -16.47 -14.20 -5.91
C GLN A 47 -16.02 -13.07 -4.96
N LEU A 48 -14.80 -12.57 -5.13
CA LEU A 48 -14.30 -11.40 -4.42
C LEU A 48 -14.69 -10.14 -5.20
N GLU A 49 -15.25 -9.14 -4.51
CA GLU A 49 -15.62 -7.86 -5.13
C GLU A 49 -14.38 -7.00 -5.40
N PRO A 50 -14.07 -6.59 -6.64
CA PRO A 50 -13.05 -5.58 -6.89
C PRO A 50 -13.53 -4.23 -6.36
N VAL A 51 -12.88 -3.68 -5.33
CA VAL A 51 -13.32 -2.42 -4.70
C VAL A 51 -12.46 -1.22 -5.08
N LEU A 52 -11.21 -1.45 -5.51
CA LEU A 52 -10.29 -0.38 -5.91
C LEU A 52 -9.15 -0.94 -6.77
N SER A 53 -8.73 -0.17 -7.77
CA SER A 53 -7.47 -0.39 -8.50
C SER A 53 -6.80 0.96 -8.73
N ILE A 54 -5.53 1.11 -8.33
CA ILE A 54 -4.75 2.34 -8.46
C ILE A 54 -3.54 2.03 -9.33
N ASP A 55 -3.49 2.62 -10.52
CA ASP A 55 -2.31 2.62 -11.37
C ASP A 55 -1.36 3.74 -10.96
N HIS A 56 -0.37 3.42 -10.13
CA HIS A 56 0.60 4.39 -9.64
C HIS A 56 1.42 4.99 -10.78
N SER A 57 1.82 4.16 -11.75
CA SER A 57 2.64 4.61 -12.88
C SER A 57 1.92 5.62 -13.76
N ARG A 58 0.70 5.32 -14.20
CA ARG A 58 -0.07 6.21 -15.09
C ARG A 58 -0.53 7.47 -14.36
N LEU A 59 -0.96 7.37 -13.09
CA LEU A 59 -1.31 8.55 -12.30
C LEU A 59 -0.08 9.43 -12.01
N GLY A 60 1.10 8.84 -11.81
CA GLY A 60 2.36 9.56 -11.71
C GLY A 60 2.66 10.33 -12.99
N ALA A 61 2.58 9.66 -14.15
CA ALA A 61 2.82 10.27 -15.46
C ALA A 61 1.85 11.42 -15.75
N ASP A 62 0.56 11.25 -15.44
CA ASP A 62 -0.45 12.32 -15.55
C ASP A 62 -0.14 13.52 -14.66
N ALA A 63 0.57 13.31 -13.55
CA ALA A 63 1.07 14.34 -12.64
C ALA A 63 2.48 14.85 -12.99
N GLY A 64 3.06 14.42 -14.12
CA GLY A 64 4.37 14.83 -14.59
C GLY A 64 5.56 14.15 -13.92
N GLU A 65 5.35 12.97 -13.31
CA GLU A 65 6.39 12.22 -12.60
C GLU A 65 6.55 10.81 -13.18
N ASP A 66 7.79 10.44 -13.51
CA ASP A 66 8.09 9.10 -14.01
C ASP A 66 8.13 8.09 -12.87
N LEU A 67 7.44 6.97 -13.07
CA LEU A 67 7.46 5.81 -12.20
C LEU A 67 7.42 4.55 -13.04
N SER A 68 8.22 3.55 -12.65
CA SER A 68 8.14 2.22 -13.22
C SER A 68 6.76 1.59 -13.03
N ALA A 69 6.39 0.70 -13.94
CA ALA A 69 5.04 0.16 -14.06
C ALA A 69 4.61 -0.39 -12.69
N SER A 70 3.50 0.11 -12.14
CA SER A 70 3.07 -0.25 -10.80
C SER A 70 1.58 -0.02 -10.62
N ARG A 71 0.86 -1.07 -10.20
CA ARG A 71 -0.58 -1.03 -9.97
C ARG A 71 -0.96 -1.92 -8.79
N VAL A 72 -1.73 -1.35 -7.85
CA VAL A 72 -2.30 -2.08 -6.71
C VAL A 72 -3.80 -2.29 -6.92
N SER A 73 -4.30 -3.48 -6.57
CA SER A 73 -5.72 -3.83 -6.63
C SER A 73 -6.21 -4.43 -5.31
N LEU A 74 -7.43 -4.06 -4.93
CA LEU A 74 -8.09 -4.45 -3.69
C LEU A 74 -9.36 -5.27 -4.00
N PHE A 75 -9.52 -6.40 -3.31
CA PHE A 75 -10.64 -7.33 -3.51
C PHE A 75 -11.28 -7.69 -2.17
N SER A 76 -12.60 -7.58 -2.04
CA SER A 76 -13.32 -7.74 -0.78
C SER A 76 -14.01 -9.10 -0.66
N ASP A 77 -13.82 -9.75 0.50
CA ASP A 77 -14.73 -10.72 1.08
C ASP A 77 -15.25 -10.11 2.39
N ASP A 78 -16.46 -9.55 2.36
CA ASP A 78 -17.01 -8.78 3.49
C ASP A 78 -17.19 -9.64 4.75
N LYS A 79 -17.51 -10.92 4.57
CA LYS A 79 -17.71 -11.83 5.70
C LYS A 79 -16.38 -12.13 6.37
N LEU A 80 -15.35 -12.45 5.59
CA LEU A 80 -14.01 -12.71 6.13
C LEU A 80 -13.39 -11.44 6.72
N ASN A 81 -13.54 -10.29 6.05
CA ASN A 81 -13.11 -9.00 6.57
C ASN A 81 -13.73 -8.72 7.94
N ALA A 82 -15.04 -8.93 8.09
CA ALA A 82 -15.72 -8.74 9.37
C ALA A 82 -15.15 -9.65 10.48
N GLN A 83 -14.86 -10.92 10.19
CA GLN A 83 -14.27 -11.84 11.18
C GLN A 83 -12.87 -11.43 11.65
N LEU A 84 -12.06 -10.86 10.74
CA LEU A 84 -10.73 -10.36 11.07
C LEU A 84 -10.81 -9.04 11.86
N LEU A 85 -11.67 -8.12 11.43
CA LEU A 85 -11.92 -6.84 12.10
C LEU A 85 -12.51 -7.00 13.51
N GLN A 86 -13.33 -8.02 13.75
CA GLN A 86 -13.87 -8.33 15.09
C GLN A 86 -12.78 -8.67 16.11
N GLN A 87 -11.63 -9.19 15.68
CA GLN A 87 -10.51 -9.47 16.58
C GLN A 87 -9.61 -8.26 16.77
N ASN A 88 -9.32 -7.54 15.69
CA ASN A 88 -8.62 -6.28 15.75
C ASN A 88 -9.07 -5.38 14.60
N VAL A 89 -9.76 -4.29 14.94
CA VAL A 89 -10.28 -3.32 13.97
C VAL A 89 -9.17 -2.66 13.14
N GLU A 90 -7.96 -2.54 13.68
CA GLU A 90 -6.81 -1.97 12.97
C GLU A 90 -6.34 -2.84 11.80
N SER A 91 -6.75 -4.10 11.73
CA SER A 91 -6.55 -4.93 10.54
C SER A 91 -7.19 -4.33 9.29
N GLY A 92 -8.15 -3.41 9.43
CA GLY A 92 -8.69 -2.58 8.36
C GLY A 92 -7.62 -1.78 7.59
N LEU A 93 -6.46 -1.51 8.18
CA LEU A 93 -5.32 -0.89 7.49
C LEU A 93 -4.65 -1.79 6.47
N ASP A 94 -4.87 -3.10 6.54
CA ASP A 94 -4.30 -4.12 5.64
C ASP A 94 -5.37 -4.97 4.94
N LEU A 95 -6.64 -4.75 5.28
CA LEU A 95 -7.81 -5.27 4.59
C LEU A 95 -8.34 -4.25 3.56
N PRO A 96 -9.09 -4.69 2.55
CA PRO A 96 -9.36 -6.09 2.18
C PRO A 96 -8.13 -6.72 1.47
N PHE A 97 -8.26 -7.84 0.75
CA PHE A 97 -7.13 -8.46 0.04
C PHE A 97 -6.43 -7.47 -0.88
N ARG A 98 -5.09 -7.49 -0.92
CA ARG A 98 -4.27 -6.57 -1.73
C ARG A 98 -3.27 -7.33 -2.56
N VAL A 99 -3.18 -6.95 -3.83
CA VAL A 99 -2.17 -7.44 -4.75
C VAL A 99 -1.56 -6.24 -5.48
N LEU A 100 -0.24 -6.11 -5.39
CA LEU A 100 0.55 -5.13 -6.12
C LEU A 100 1.31 -5.85 -7.24
N ASN A 101 1.14 -5.40 -8.46
CA ASN A 101 1.94 -5.80 -9.61
C ASN A 101 2.85 -4.64 -10.01
N TYR A 102 4.15 -4.87 -10.14
CA TYR A 102 5.11 -3.81 -10.44
C TYR A 102 6.34 -4.32 -11.19
N ALA A 103 7.03 -3.45 -11.91
CA ALA A 103 8.29 -3.74 -12.59
C ALA A 103 9.46 -3.10 -11.83
N GLU A 104 10.44 -3.90 -11.42
CA GLU A 104 11.62 -3.44 -10.69
C GLU A 104 12.82 -4.26 -11.14
N ASP A 105 13.95 -3.59 -11.43
CA ASP A 105 15.17 -4.20 -11.97
C ASP A 105 14.94 -4.97 -13.29
N GLY A 106 14.04 -4.47 -14.14
CA GLY A 106 13.66 -5.13 -15.40
C GLY A 106 12.86 -6.43 -15.23
N VAL A 107 12.37 -6.71 -14.01
CA VAL A 107 11.56 -7.89 -13.70
C VAL A 107 10.20 -7.46 -13.20
N VAL A 108 9.13 -8.00 -13.81
CA VAL A 108 7.78 -7.85 -13.27
C VAL A 108 7.59 -8.78 -12.07
N LYS A 109 7.27 -8.18 -10.93
CA LYS A 109 7.09 -8.79 -9.63
C LYS A 109 5.64 -8.63 -9.17
N THR A 110 5.21 -9.49 -8.25
CA THR A 110 3.91 -9.39 -7.59
C THR A 110 4.11 -9.54 -6.08
N ARG A 111 3.53 -8.62 -5.32
CA ARG A 111 3.53 -8.64 -3.84
C ARG A 111 2.10 -8.63 -3.32
N TYR A 112 1.86 -9.33 -2.21
CA TYR A 112 0.54 -9.40 -1.59
C TYR A 112 0.64 -9.44 -0.06
N THR A 113 -0.42 -9.03 0.63
CA THR A 113 -0.50 -9.16 2.10
C THR A 113 -0.85 -10.59 2.47
N SER A 114 -0.07 -11.24 3.34
CA SER A 114 -0.32 -12.62 3.78
C SER A 114 -1.11 -12.70 5.08
N ALA A 115 -1.67 -13.88 5.38
CA ALA A 115 -2.27 -14.13 6.68
C ALA A 115 -1.25 -14.01 7.83
N GLU A 116 0.00 -14.41 7.60
CA GLU A 116 1.08 -14.26 8.59
C GLU A 116 1.35 -12.78 8.91
N PHE A 117 1.35 -11.93 7.88
CA PHE A 117 1.49 -10.48 8.05
C PHE A 117 0.36 -9.94 8.94
N LEU A 118 -0.89 -10.30 8.66
CA LEU A 118 -2.04 -9.88 9.48
C LEU A 118 -1.94 -10.40 10.92
N ALA A 119 -1.58 -11.67 11.09
CA ALA A 119 -1.44 -12.29 12.40
C ALA A 119 -0.38 -11.57 13.26
N ARG A 120 0.79 -11.29 12.69
CA ARG A 120 1.90 -10.63 13.40
C ARG A 120 1.61 -9.16 13.66
N ARG A 121 1.17 -8.40 12.65
CA ARG A 121 0.97 -6.94 12.76
C ARG A 121 -0.24 -6.58 13.61
N HIS A 122 -1.31 -7.35 13.52
CA HIS A 122 -2.57 -7.04 14.19
C HIS A 122 -2.89 -7.96 15.37
N GLY A 123 -2.01 -8.92 15.69
CA GLY A 123 -2.23 -9.86 16.80
C GLY A 123 -3.44 -10.78 16.58
N ILE A 124 -3.81 -11.05 15.34
CA ILE A 124 -4.96 -11.91 15.01
C ILE A 124 -4.59 -13.37 15.31
N THR A 125 -5.44 -14.07 16.06
CA THR A 125 -5.20 -15.46 16.49
C THR A 125 -6.26 -16.46 16.03
N ASN A 126 -7.37 -16.00 15.43
CA ASN A 126 -8.40 -16.89 14.88
C ASN A 126 -7.84 -17.67 13.67
N LYS A 127 -7.48 -18.92 13.94
CA LYS A 127 -6.92 -19.82 12.92
C LYS A 127 -7.86 -20.04 11.73
N PRO A 128 -9.18 -20.28 11.90
CA PRO A 128 -10.09 -20.41 10.76
C PRO A 128 -10.04 -19.24 9.78
N SER A 129 -10.16 -17.99 10.26
CA SER A 129 -10.13 -16.80 9.40
C SER A 129 -8.75 -16.57 8.78
N LEU A 130 -7.66 -16.82 9.51
CA LEU A 130 -6.31 -16.73 8.95
C LEU A 130 -6.06 -17.79 7.86
N THR A 131 -6.52 -19.02 8.07
CA THR A 131 -6.43 -20.09 7.06
C THR A 131 -7.26 -19.75 5.83
N ALA A 132 -8.49 -19.26 6.00
CA ALA A 132 -9.32 -18.82 4.88
C ALA A 132 -8.65 -17.68 4.10
N PHE A 133 -8.11 -16.68 4.80
CA PHE A 133 -7.37 -15.57 4.18
C PHE A 133 -6.15 -16.06 3.40
N ASP A 134 -5.34 -16.95 3.98
CA ASP A 134 -4.16 -17.52 3.34
C ASP A 134 -4.52 -18.32 2.09
N GLN A 135 -5.55 -19.16 2.16
CA GLN A 135 -6.03 -19.94 1.03
C GLN A 135 -6.54 -19.05 -0.11
N THR A 136 -7.35 -18.04 0.22
CA THR A 136 -7.90 -17.12 -0.78
C THR A 136 -6.81 -16.30 -1.45
N VAL A 137 -5.88 -15.71 -0.68
CA VAL A 137 -4.82 -14.89 -1.30
C VAL A 137 -3.84 -15.74 -2.12
N LYS A 138 -3.57 -16.99 -1.72
CA LYS A 138 -2.77 -17.92 -2.53
C LYS A 138 -3.46 -18.30 -3.83
N GLN A 139 -4.77 -18.56 -3.81
CA GLN A 139 -5.54 -18.80 -5.02
C GLN A 139 -5.57 -17.57 -5.93
N LEU A 140 -5.72 -16.37 -5.34
CA LEU A 140 -5.75 -15.09 -6.06
C LEU A 140 -4.50 -14.84 -6.91
N VAL A 141 -3.34 -15.33 -6.46
CA VAL A 141 -2.05 -15.14 -7.13
C VAL A 141 -1.45 -16.43 -7.70
N GLU A 142 -2.19 -17.53 -7.71
CA GLU A 142 -1.71 -18.87 -8.08
C GLU A 142 -1.09 -18.91 -9.49
N ASP A 143 -1.72 -18.21 -10.44
CA ASP A 143 -1.30 -18.16 -11.84
C ASP A 143 -0.25 -17.07 -12.12
N ILE A 144 0.25 -16.39 -11.08
CA ILE A 144 1.17 -15.25 -11.21
C ILE A 144 2.62 -15.67 -10.89
N PRO A 145 3.53 -15.61 -11.87
CA PRO A 145 4.93 -15.96 -11.64
C PRO A 145 5.59 -15.06 -10.59
N ASN A 146 6.33 -15.68 -9.68
CA ASN A 146 7.10 -14.99 -8.63
C ASN A 146 6.24 -14.08 -7.73
N ALA A 147 4.96 -14.39 -7.57
CA ALA A 147 4.14 -13.77 -6.54
C ALA A 147 4.67 -14.16 -5.16
N THR A 148 4.91 -13.17 -4.32
CA THR A 148 5.52 -13.36 -3.00
C THR A 148 4.81 -12.50 -1.96
N PRO A 149 4.66 -12.98 -0.73
CA PRO A 149 4.05 -12.18 0.32
C PRO A 149 4.96 -11.00 0.70
N ALA A 150 4.37 -9.93 1.25
CA ALA A 150 5.12 -8.89 1.93
C ALA A 150 5.95 -9.47 3.08
N SER A 151 7.11 -8.85 3.35
CA SER A 151 8.01 -9.31 4.41
C SER A 151 7.33 -9.29 5.76
N THR A 152 7.56 -10.33 6.55
CA THR A 152 7.16 -10.43 7.96
C THR A 152 8.36 -10.37 8.91
N ALA A 153 9.58 -10.24 8.36
CA ALA A 153 10.79 -10.10 9.14
C ALA A 153 10.76 -8.79 9.94
N GLY A 154 11.05 -8.86 11.24
CA GLY A 154 11.01 -7.70 12.13
C GLY A 154 9.59 -7.19 12.47
N LEU A 155 8.53 -7.78 11.89
CA LEU A 155 7.16 -7.34 12.12
C LEU A 155 6.72 -7.68 13.56
N THR A 156 6.36 -6.65 14.32
CA THR A 156 5.74 -6.76 15.65
C THR A 156 4.29 -6.28 15.59
N GLN A 157 3.52 -6.58 16.64
CA GLN A 157 2.17 -6.05 16.76
C GLN A 157 2.19 -4.51 16.76
N GLY A 158 1.35 -3.89 15.93
CA GLY A 158 1.25 -2.45 15.77
C GLY A 158 2.38 -1.80 14.94
N TYR A 159 3.25 -2.59 14.30
CA TYR A 159 4.39 -2.07 13.54
C TYR A 159 3.96 -1.04 12.48
N GLY A 160 4.62 0.11 12.47
CA GLY A 160 4.40 1.18 11.49
C GLY A 160 2.96 1.73 11.48
N ILE A 161 2.23 1.66 12.60
CA ILE A 161 0.89 2.27 12.70
C ILE A 161 0.97 3.53 13.55
N SER A 162 0.73 4.67 12.90
CA SER A 162 0.52 5.96 13.55
C SER A 162 -0.94 6.09 13.95
N ARG A 163 -1.21 6.68 15.13
CA ARG A 163 -2.55 6.84 15.70
C ARG A 163 -2.74 8.25 16.22
N ILE A 164 -3.91 8.83 15.95
CA ILE A 164 -4.34 10.13 16.44
C ILE A 164 -5.75 9.97 17.00
N VAL A 165 -5.99 10.48 18.21
CA VAL A 165 -7.35 10.55 18.77
C VAL A 165 -8.01 11.81 18.22
N SER A 166 -9.25 11.68 17.74
CA SER A 166 -10.01 12.82 17.23
C SER A 166 -10.76 13.53 18.36
N ASP A 167 -10.76 14.85 18.34
CA ASP A 167 -11.57 15.73 19.21
C ASP A 167 -13.04 15.84 18.73
N TYR A 168 -13.38 15.14 17.65
CA TYR A 168 -14.68 15.14 16.98
C TYR A 168 -15.33 13.75 17.01
N ASP A 169 -16.65 13.71 16.80
CA ASP A 169 -17.36 12.45 16.60
C ASP A 169 -16.94 11.75 15.28
N PHE A 170 -17.38 10.50 15.12
CA PHE A 170 -16.91 9.62 14.05
C PHE A 170 -17.23 10.18 12.66
N GLU A 171 -18.46 10.62 12.46
CA GLU A 171 -18.94 11.18 11.18
C GLU A 171 -18.20 12.49 10.84
N THR A 172 -18.09 13.40 11.80
CA THR A 172 -17.38 14.69 11.63
C THR A 172 -15.89 14.47 11.37
N THR A 173 -15.27 13.49 12.03
CA THR A 173 -13.86 13.13 11.79
C THR A 173 -13.62 12.73 10.34
N ILE A 174 -14.49 11.89 9.76
CA ILE A 174 -14.38 11.46 8.36
C ILE A 174 -14.58 12.66 7.42
N GLU A 175 -15.57 13.50 7.68
CA GLU A 175 -15.87 14.68 6.85
C GLU A 175 -14.73 15.71 6.87
N ASN A 176 -14.16 15.98 8.04
CA ASN A 176 -13.02 16.88 8.18
C ASN A 176 -11.79 16.35 7.45
N ILE A 177 -11.49 15.05 7.57
CA ILE A 177 -10.36 14.44 6.84
C ILE A 177 -10.58 14.59 5.33
N LYS A 178 -11.77 14.24 4.83
CA LYS A 178 -12.10 14.35 3.41
C LYS A 178 -11.96 15.79 2.91
N THR A 179 -12.45 16.77 3.68
CA THR A 179 -12.33 18.20 3.35
C THR A 179 -10.87 18.66 3.36
N SER A 180 -10.10 18.31 4.39
CA SER A 180 -8.67 18.64 4.51
C SER A 180 -7.86 18.05 3.36
N VAL A 181 -8.13 16.80 2.98
CA VAL A 181 -7.49 16.13 1.83
C VAL A 181 -7.85 16.85 0.52
N LEU A 182 -9.14 16.99 0.20
CA LEU A 182 -9.59 17.56 -1.07
C LEU A 182 -9.29 19.06 -1.23
N SER A 183 -8.92 19.76 -0.14
CA SER A 183 -8.43 21.14 -0.20
C SER A 183 -7.01 21.25 -0.77
N GLN A 184 -6.26 20.15 -0.81
CA GLN A 184 -4.90 20.11 -1.34
C GLN A 184 -4.91 19.80 -2.84
N GLU A 185 -4.25 20.67 -3.61
CA GLU A 185 -4.10 20.52 -5.05
C GLU A 185 -3.40 19.19 -5.40
N GLY A 186 -3.85 18.55 -6.48
CA GLY A 186 -3.27 17.30 -6.97
C GLY A 186 -3.61 16.06 -6.12
N THR A 187 -4.52 16.16 -5.15
CA THR A 187 -5.03 15.00 -4.41
C THR A 187 -6.24 14.37 -5.08
N ILE A 188 -6.35 13.04 -4.97
CA ILE A 188 -7.45 12.23 -5.48
C ILE A 188 -8.04 11.43 -4.31
N TRP A 189 -9.37 11.42 -4.20
CA TRP A 189 -10.09 10.56 -3.27
C TRP A 189 -10.52 9.27 -3.96
N PHE A 190 -9.91 8.14 -3.60
CA PHE A 190 -10.10 6.87 -4.29
C PHE A 190 -11.26 6.06 -3.72
N LEU A 191 -11.37 5.96 -2.39
CA LEU A 191 -12.30 5.03 -1.75
C LEU A 191 -12.73 5.52 -0.36
N THR A 192 -13.99 5.27 -0.03
CA THR A 192 -14.50 5.26 1.34
C THR A 192 -15.18 3.92 1.57
N LEU A 193 -14.54 3.06 2.36
CA LEU A 193 -14.98 1.70 2.63
C LEU A 193 -15.45 1.59 4.07
N ASP A 194 -16.76 1.69 4.27
CA ASP A 194 -17.41 1.51 5.57
C ASP A 194 -17.55 0.01 5.89
N PHE A 195 -16.64 -0.50 6.73
CA PHE A 195 -16.65 -1.92 7.09
C PHE A 195 -17.88 -2.29 7.91
N ALA A 196 -18.37 -1.40 8.78
CA ALA A 196 -19.51 -1.68 9.64
C ALA A 196 -20.79 -1.87 8.81
N LYS A 197 -21.02 -0.99 7.84
CA LYS A 197 -22.14 -1.09 6.90
C LYS A 197 -22.05 -2.35 6.03
N ARG A 198 -20.85 -2.68 5.54
CA ARG A 198 -20.63 -3.89 4.71
C ARG A 198 -20.84 -5.17 5.52
N ALA A 199 -20.38 -5.22 6.76
CA ALA A 199 -20.63 -6.34 7.66
C ALA A 199 -22.13 -6.51 7.98
N GLN A 200 -22.87 -5.41 8.17
CA GLN A 200 -24.30 -5.43 8.47
C GLN A 200 -25.12 -6.09 7.35
N VAL A 201 -24.77 -5.84 6.08
CA VAL A 201 -25.42 -6.49 4.93
C VAL A 201 -25.28 -8.02 4.99
N GLN A 202 -24.19 -8.52 5.58
CA GLN A 202 -23.92 -9.94 5.77
C GLN A 202 -24.44 -10.50 7.10
N GLY A 203 -25.22 -9.71 7.86
CA GLY A 203 -25.71 -10.07 9.19
C GLY A 203 -24.67 -10.02 10.31
N GLY A 204 -23.48 -9.48 10.04
CA GLY A 204 -22.43 -9.27 11.02
C GLY A 204 -22.59 -7.96 11.80
N THR A 205 -21.84 -7.84 12.89
CA THR A 205 -21.73 -6.59 13.66
C THR A 205 -20.25 -6.25 13.86
N LEU A 206 -19.91 -4.99 13.62
CA LEU A 206 -18.60 -4.40 13.83
C LEU A 206 -18.73 -3.08 14.58
N PRO A 207 -17.70 -2.65 15.34
CA PRO A 207 -17.58 -1.25 15.71
C PRO A 207 -17.55 -0.37 14.45
N LYS A 208 -17.91 0.92 14.59
CA LYS A 208 -17.76 1.87 13.48
C LYS A 208 -16.30 1.86 13.03
N ALA A 209 -16.08 1.56 11.76
CA ALA A 209 -14.75 1.45 11.16
C ALA A 209 -14.85 1.73 9.66
N THR A 210 -14.14 2.75 9.19
CA THR A 210 -14.15 3.19 7.80
C THR A 210 -12.72 3.38 7.31
N LEU A 211 -12.36 2.65 6.25
CA LEU A 211 -11.11 2.86 5.54
C LEU A 211 -11.29 3.95 4.48
N LEU A 212 -10.47 4.99 4.58
CA LEU A 212 -10.37 6.09 3.64
C LEU A 212 -9.11 5.86 2.81
N VAL A 213 -9.24 5.90 1.48
CA VAL A 213 -8.10 5.80 0.56
C VAL A 213 -8.07 7.01 -0.33
N PHE A 214 -6.96 7.73 -0.31
CA PHE A 214 -6.73 8.93 -1.11
C PHE A 214 -5.24 9.05 -1.43
N GLY A 215 -4.84 9.99 -2.28
CA GLY A 215 -3.43 10.30 -2.44
C GLY A 215 -3.11 11.37 -3.47
N ALA A 216 -1.87 11.86 -3.43
CA ALA A 216 -1.34 12.79 -4.40
C ALA A 216 -0.39 12.05 -5.36
N PRO A 217 -0.76 11.83 -6.63
CA PRO A 217 0.02 11.00 -7.55
C PRO A 217 1.47 11.44 -7.76
N GLY A 218 1.73 12.74 -7.95
CA GLY A 218 3.10 13.24 -8.17
C GLY A 218 4.04 12.97 -6.99
N PRO A 219 3.76 13.49 -5.78
CA PRO A 219 4.53 13.15 -4.59
C PRO A 219 4.59 11.65 -4.30
N GLY A 220 3.50 10.93 -4.62
CA GLY A 220 3.43 9.47 -4.51
C GLY A 220 4.43 8.75 -5.40
N ALA A 221 4.48 9.09 -6.69
CA ALA A 221 5.42 8.55 -7.66
C ALA A 221 6.87 8.81 -7.23
N LYS A 222 7.21 10.04 -6.83
CA LYS A 222 8.55 10.37 -6.30
C LYS A 222 8.95 9.50 -5.12
N ALA A 223 8.00 9.27 -4.21
CA ALA A 223 8.27 8.51 -3.01
C ALA A 223 8.27 6.99 -3.25
N MET A 224 7.64 6.50 -4.32
CA MET A 224 7.73 5.10 -4.71
C MET A 224 8.97 4.77 -5.57
N ASN A 225 9.68 5.78 -6.07
CA ASN A 225 10.87 5.56 -6.89
C ASN A 225 11.91 4.75 -6.10
N GLU A 226 12.47 3.71 -6.72
CA GLU A 226 13.36 2.71 -6.12
C GLU A 226 12.75 1.91 -4.94
N HIS A 227 11.47 2.11 -4.61
CA HIS A 227 10.78 1.45 -3.49
C HIS A 227 9.38 0.95 -3.86
N LEU A 228 9.18 0.43 -5.07
CA LEU A 228 7.85 0.17 -5.62
C LEU A 228 6.94 -0.72 -4.76
N SER A 229 7.49 -1.66 -3.99
CA SER A 229 6.69 -2.60 -3.21
C SER A 229 5.87 -1.95 -2.09
N ILE A 230 6.24 -0.74 -1.64
CA ILE A 230 5.45 0.03 -0.67
C ILE A 230 4.14 0.56 -1.29
N GLY A 231 3.97 0.49 -2.62
CA GLY A 231 2.68 0.71 -3.28
C GLY A 231 1.56 -0.20 -2.75
N LEU A 232 1.92 -1.36 -2.19
CA LEU A 232 0.98 -2.31 -1.60
C LEU A 232 0.20 -1.70 -0.42
N ASP A 233 0.88 -0.97 0.46
CA ASP A 233 0.36 -0.60 1.79
C ASP A 233 0.50 0.89 2.13
N THR A 234 1.35 1.68 1.48
CA THR A 234 1.49 3.12 1.78
C THR A 234 0.92 4.08 0.74
N PHE A 235 0.93 3.73 -0.56
CA PHE A 235 0.45 4.63 -1.62
C PHE A 235 -0.96 4.28 -2.10
N GLY A 236 -1.73 5.34 -2.42
CA GLY A 236 -3.14 5.34 -2.04
C GLY A 236 -3.18 5.25 -0.51
N GLN A 237 -2.82 6.35 0.16
CA GLN A 237 -2.71 6.44 1.61
C GLN A 237 -3.97 5.86 2.26
N LYS A 238 -3.76 4.87 3.12
CA LYS A 238 -4.81 4.18 3.87
C LYS A 238 -4.93 4.81 5.24
N VAL A 239 -6.06 5.47 5.48
CA VAL A 239 -6.41 6.07 6.77
C VAL A 239 -7.65 5.36 7.30
N LEU A 240 -7.51 4.66 8.41
CA LEU A 240 -8.61 3.98 9.08
C LEU A 240 -9.15 4.87 10.19
N VAL A 241 -10.43 5.22 10.11
CA VAL A 241 -11.15 5.86 11.22
C VAL A 241 -11.97 4.78 11.91
N TYR A 242 -11.81 4.59 13.22
CA TYR A 242 -12.58 3.63 14.00
C TYR A 242 -12.98 4.17 15.37
N GLN A 243 -14.04 3.63 15.95
CA GLN A 243 -14.56 4.06 17.25
C GLN A 243 -14.54 2.92 18.27
N THR A 244 -13.98 3.19 19.45
CA THR A 244 -14.01 2.29 20.62
C THR A 244 -14.65 3.02 21.80
N GLY A 245 -15.87 2.60 22.19
CA GLY A 245 -16.67 3.37 23.14
C GLY A 245 -17.01 4.75 22.56
N GLU A 246 -16.65 5.82 23.26
CA GLU A 246 -16.80 7.20 22.79
C GLU A 246 -15.55 7.71 22.03
N GLN A 247 -14.42 7.02 22.14
CA GLN A 247 -13.17 7.47 21.54
C GLN A 247 -13.13 7.15 20.04
N VAL A 248 -12.93 8.17 19.22
CA VAL A 248 -12.67 8.06 17.79
C VAL A 248 -11.16 8.12 17.56
N THR A 249 -10.61 7.11 16.88
CA THR A 249 -9.19 7.00 16.57
C THR A 249 -8.99 6.97 15.06
N VAL A 250 -8.00 7.71 14.59
CA VAL A 250 -7.54 7.72 13.21
C VAL A 250 -6.17 7.07 13.16
N ALA A 251 -6.08 5.94 12.47
CA ALA A 251 -4.85 5.19 12.29
C ALA A 251 -4.40 5.19 10.83
N TYR A 252 -3.11 5.21 10.58
CA TYR A 252 -2.53 5.15 9.23
C TYR A 252 -1.14 4.55 9.24
N ASN A 253 -0.70 4.07 8.08
CA ASN A 253 0.63 3.48 7.91
C ASN A 253 1.72 4.56 7.92
N ASP A 254 2.73 4.41 8.77
CA ASP A 254 3.94 5.22 8.71
C ASP A 254 4.79 4.81 7.50
N ILE A 255 4.95 5.74 6.56
CA ILE A 255 5.59 5.44 5.26
C ILE A 255 7.07 5.08 5.42
N VAL A 256 7.75 5.65 6.42
CA VAL A 256 9.17 5.40 6.65
C VAL A 256 9.36 3.99 7.21
N GLU A 257 8.54 3.58 8.18
CA GLU A 257 8.62 2.23 8.75
C GLU A 257 8.21 1.15 7.75
N MET A 258 7.21 1.42 6.90
CA MET A 258 6.85 0.49 5.84
C MET A 258 7.96 0.38 4.79
N ALA A 259 8.61 1.47 4.39
CA ALA A 259 9.77 1.39 3.51
C ALA A 259 10.88 0.50 4.08
N ARG A 260 11.21 0.65 5.36
CA ARG A 260 12.18 -0.22 6.03
C ARG A 260 11.75 -1.68 6.07
N LEU A 261 10.46 -1.96 6.24
CA LEU A 261 9.97 -3.33 6.22
C LEU A 261 10.17 -4.00 4.85
N HIS A 262 9.98 -3.23 3.78
CA HIS A 262 10.07 -3.74 2.40
C HIS A 262 11.50 -3.78 1.86
N TYR A 263 12.35 -2.81 2.25
CA TYR A 263 13.65 -2.56 1.63
C TYR A 263 14.83 -2.46 2.61
N ASP A 264 14.59 -2.55 3.93
CA ASP A 264 15.58 -2.22 4.99
C ASP A 264 16.19 -0.81 4.85
N ASP A 265 15.49 0.08 4.14
CA ASP A 265 15.91 1.47 3.87
C ASP A 265 14.71 2.42 3.75
N SER A 266 14.97 3.72 3.70
CA SER A 266 13.98 4.76 3.46
C SER A 266 14.57 6.01 2.78
N ALA A 267 13.85 6.57 1.81
CA ALA A 267 14.20 7.81 1.14
C ALA A 267 13.76 9.07 1.91
N ILE A 268 14.35 10.22 1.55
CA ILE A 268 13.90 11.55 2.05
C ILE A 268 12.43 11.79 1.68
N ALA A 269 12.02 11.38 0.48
CA ALA A 269 10.65 11.52 0.01
C ALA A 269 9.63 10.84 0.95
N HIS A 270 9.97 9.69 1.55
CA HIS A 270 9.10 9.02 2.52
C HIS A 270 8.84 9.91 3.74
N ARG A 271 9.88 10.55 4.30
CA ARG A 271 9.73 11.46 5.44
C ARG A 271 8.87 12.68 5.10
N VAL A 272 9.05 13.23 3.89
CA VAL A 272 8.26 14.38 3.42
C VAL A 272 6.79 14.00 3.30
N VAL A 273 6.47 12.92 2.58
CA VAL A 273 5.08 12.48 2.38
C VAL A 273 4.45 12.04 3.70
N ASN A 274 5.19 11.35 4.57
CA ASN A 274 4.70 10.95 5.90
C ASN A 274 4.36 12.18 6.76
N GLY A 275 5.23 13.19 6.76
CA GLY A 275 4.99 14.44 7.48
C GLY A 275 3.82 15.25 6.92
N MET A 276 3.62 15.24 5.59
CA MET A 276 2.44 15.85 4.96
C MET A 276 1.16 15.14 5.39
N LEU A 277 1.11 13.81 5.29
CA LEU A 277 -0.03 13.00 5.72
C LEU A 277 -0.38 13.27 7.20
N GLY A 278 0.62 13.21 8.08
CA GLY A 278 0.42 13.47 9.51
C GLY A 278 -0.17 14.85 9.77
N LYS A 279 0.37 15.90 9.12
CA LYS A 279 -0.16 17.27 9.23
C LYS A 279 -1.59 17.39 8.70
N THR A 280 -1.89 16.78 7.55
CA THR A 280 -3.23 16.78 6.95
C THR A 280 -4.25 16.14 7.88
N VAL A 281 -3.91 14.99 8.47
CA VAL A 281 -4.80 14.27 9.39
C VAL A 281 -4.93 15.00 10.72
N SER A 282 -3.84 15.39 11.38
CA SER A 282 -3.88 16.13 12.66
C SER A 282 -4.74 17.39 12.57
N LYS A 283 -4.54 18.22 11.53
CA LYS A 283 -5.34 19.45 11.31
C LYS A 283 -6.83 19.19 11.13
N ALA A 284 -7.21 17.99 10.68
CA ALA A 284 -8.61 17.64 10.46
C ALA A 284 -9.31 17.15 11.73
N VAL A 285 -8.55 16.71 12.74
CA VAL A 285 -9.10 15.93 13.86
C VAL A 285 -8.80 16.53 15.24
N GLU A 286 -7.90 17.50 15.33
CA GLU A 286 -7.55 18.23 16.55
C GLU A 286 -8.18 19.64 16.54
N LYS A 287 -8.64 20.12 17.70
CA LYS A 287 -9.22 21.46 17.89
C LYS A 287 -8.20 22.56 18.20
#